data_AF-A0A180FMY5-F1
#
_entry.id   AF-A0A180FMY5-F1
#
_cell.length_a   1.000
_cell.length_b   1.000
_cell.length_c   1.000
_cell.angle_alpha   90.00
_cell.angle_beta   90.00
_cell.angle_gamma   90.00
#
_symmetry.space_group_name_H-M   'P 1'
#
loop_
_entity.id
_entity.type
_entity.pdbx_description
1 polymer ?
#
loop_
_entity_poly.entity_id
_entity_poly.type
_entity_poly.pdbx_seq_one_letter_code
_entity_poly.pdbx_strand_id
1 'polypeptide(L)' 'MTWEQLQRSPKHGIGSEKIELNALKANIPPSFGKDVPHLLAFRFDGKKPFVGCRDKSVFHILFIDRAFTLYDH' A
#
# COMPACT_ATOMS: atom_id res chain seq x y z
N MET A 1 11.80 -10.36 10.49
CA MET A 1 10.48 -9.70 10.46
C MET A 1 9.57 -10.51 9.56
N THR A 2 8.44 -10.99 10.04
CA THR A 2 7.45 -11.74 9.25
C THR A 2 6.30 -10.83 8.81
N TRP A 3 5.51 -11.29 7.85
CA TRP A 3 4.29 -10.58 7.43
C TRP A 3 3.28 -10.41 8.56
N GLU A 4 3.13 -11.42 9.41
CA GLU A 4 2.24 -11.35 10.58
C GLU A 4 2.71 -10.27 11.56
N GLN A 5 4.03 -10.15 11.75
CA GLN A 5 4.61 -9.08 12.57
C GLN A 5 4.34 -7.69 11.97
N LEU A 6 4.45 -7.53 10.64
CA LEU A 6 4.12 -6.29 9.94
C LEU A 6 2.63 -5.94 10.08
N GLN A 7 1.73 -6.90 9.92
CA GLN A 7 0.28 -6.69 10.04
C GLN A 7 -0.15 -6.26 11.45
N ARG A 8 0.55 -6.71 12.48
CA ARG A 8 0.28 -6.32 13.88
C ARG A 8 0.98 -5.03 14.31
N SER A 9 1.88 -4.51 13.49
CA SER A 9 2.65 -3.31 13.81
C SER A 9 1.84 -2.03 13.59
N PRO A 10 2.16 -0.93 14.29
CA PRO A 10 1.48 0.35 14.09
C PRO A 10 1.62 0.85 12.65
N LYS A 11 0.51 1.31 12.05
CA LYS A 11 0.48 1.83 10.66
C LYS A 11 1.38 3.04 10.39
N HIS A 12 1.69 3.82 11.42
CA HIS A 12 2.61 4.96 11.34
C HIS A 12 4.07 4.58 11.69
N GLY A 13 4.30 3.32 12.08
CA GLY A 13 5.62 2.72 12.28
C GLY A 13 5.97 1.82 11.10
N ILE A 14 6.22 0.54 11.38
CA ILE A 14 6.57 -0.45 10.35
C ILE A 14 5.37 -1.22 9.78
N GLY A 15 4.15 -0.94 10.28
CA GLY A 15 2.93 -1.56 9.77
C GLY A 15 2.43 -0.93 8.48
N SER A 16 1.23 -1.34 8.07
CA SER A 16 0.54 -0.81 6.90
C SER A 16 -0.86 -0.33 7.22
N GLU A 17 -1.39 0.52 6.36
CA GLU A 17 -2.82 0.81 6.30
C GLU A 17 -3.45 0.22 5.03
N LYS A 18 -4.73 -0.13 5.13
CA LYS A 18 -5.53 -0.63 4.02
C LYS A 18 -6.13 0.54 3.24
N ILE A 19 -5.96 0.54 1.93
CA ILE A 19 -6.48 1.54 1.01
C ILE A 19 -7.47 0.86 0.06
N GLU A 20 -8.73 1.30 0.11
CA GLU A 20 -9.75 0.84 -0.84
C GLU A 20 -9.46 1.39 -2.24
N LEU A 21 -9.73 0.60 -3.28
CA LEU A 21 -9.38 0.99 -4.65
C LEU A 21 -10.08 2.29 -5.10
N ASN A 22 -11.29 2.53 -4.61
CA ASN A 22 -12.08 3.73 -4.90
C ASN A 22 -11.59 4.99 -4.17
N ALA A 23 -10.70 4.85 -3.19
CA ALA A 23 -10.08 5.98 -2.49
C ALA A 23 -8.87 6.53 -3.26
N LEU A 24 -8.37 5.80 -4.27
CA LEU A 24 -7.25 6.24 -5.09
C LEU A 24 -7.72 7.31 -6.07
N LYS A 25 -6.92 8.38 -6.15
CA LYS A 25 -7.06 9.44 -7.16
C LYS A 25 -6.40 9.07 -8.49
N ALA A 26 -5.75 7.90 -8.57
CA ALA A 26 -5.04 7.40 -9.74
C ALA A 26 -5.65 6.09 -10.25
N ASN A 27 -5.61 5.89 -11.56
CA ASN A 27 -6.05 4.64 -12.19
C ASN A 27 -5.06 3.51 -11.91
N ILE A 28 -5.61 2.34 -11.58
CA ILE A 28 -4.83 1.11 -11.42
C ILE A 28 -4.54 0.52 -12.80
N PRO A 29 -3.30 0.11 -13.11
CA PRO A 29 -2.97 -0.55 -14.38
C PRO A 29 -3.85 -1.78 -14.62
N PRO A 30 -4.45 -1.98 -15.81
CA PRO A 30 -5.32 -3.13 -16.11
C PRO A 30 -4.63 -4.50 -15.99
N SER A 31 -3.30 -4.52 -16.11
CA SER A 31 -2.47 -5.70 -15.92
C SER A 31 -2.38 -6.13 -14.45
N PHE A 32 -2.79 -5.27 -13.53
CA PHE A 32 -2.84 -5.57 -12.11
C PHE A 32 -4.18 -6.24 -11.79
N GLY A 33 -4.11 -7.42 -11.15
CA GLY A 33 -5.22 -8.36 -11.04
C GLY A 33 -6.55 -7.71 -10.65
N LYS A 34 -7.60 -8.02 -11.42
CA LYS A 34 -8.99 -7.57 -11.19
C LYS A 34 -9.54 -8.03 -9.83
N ASP A 35 -8.86 -8.96 -9.18
CA ASP A 35 -9.28 -9.60 -7.94
C ASP A 35 -8.58 -9.03 -6.69
N VAL A 36 -7.81 -7.94 -6.81
CA VAL A 36 -7.19 -7.30 -5.63
C VAL A 36 -8.24 -6.44 -4.93
N PRO A 37 -8.73 -6.79 -3.73
CA PRO A 37 -9.82 -6.06 -3.09
C PRO A 37 -9.36 -4.72 -2.50
N HIS A 38 -8.08 -4.59 -2.19
CA HIS A 38 -7.50 -3.39 -1.57
C HIS A 38 -5.98 -3.36 -1.76
N LEU A 39 -5.41 -2.18 -1.58
CA LEU A 39 -3.97 -1.99 -1.48
C LEU A 39 -3.54 -1.79 -0.03
N LEU A 40 -2.25 -1.96 0.22
CA LEU A 40 -1.57 -1.66 1.46
C LEU A 40 -0.60 -0.51 1.24
N ALA A 41 -0.59 0.45 2.16
CA ALA A 41 0.38 1.53 2.18
C ALA A 41 1.38 1.34 3.33
N PHE A 42 2.66 1.30 3.01
CA PHE A 42 3.77 1.21 3.98
C PHE A 42 4.64 2.45 3.89
N ARG A 43 5.12 2.92 5.04
CA ARG A 43 5.91 4.14 5.18
C ARG A 43 7.41 3.84 4.96
N PHE A 44 8.11 4.64 4.14
CA PHE A 44 9.51 4.34 3.79
C PHE A 44 10.48 5.54 3.83
N ASP A 45 10.03 6.78 3.56
CA ASP A 45 10.87 7.99 3.54
C ASP A 45 10.12 9.12 4.25
N GLY A 46 10.44 9.40 5.52
CA GLY A 46 9.79 10.48 6.27
C GLY A 46 8.26 10.37 6.29
N LYS A 47 7.73 9.15 6.46
CA LYS A 47 6.30 8.79 6.37
C LYS A 47 5.67 8.84 4.97
N LYS A 48 6.42 9.09 3.90
CA LYS A 48 5.90 8.90 2.53
C LYS A 48 5.57 7.43 2.32
N PRO A 49 4.39 7.08 1.77
CA PRO A 49 4.04 5.70 1.53
C PRO A 49 4.47 5.22 0.14
N PHE A 50 4.85 3.95 0.06
CA PHE A 50 4.65 3.17 -1.15
C PHE A 50 3.36 2.36 -0.99
N VAL A 51 2.60 2.24 -2.07
CA VAL A 51 1.28 1.59 -2.08
C VAL A 51 1.29 0.44 -3.07
N GLY A 52 0.76 -0.70 -2.64
CA GLY A 52 0.71 -1.88 -3.49
C GLY A 52 -0.02 -3.06 -2.87
N CYS A 53 0.12 -4.24 -3.46
CA CYS A 53 -0.53 -5.44 -2.95
C CYS A 53 0.49 -6.55 -2.66
N ARG A 54 0.07 -7.46 -1.78
CA ARG A 54 0.85 -8.62 -1.41
C ARG A 54 0.34 -9.85 -2.17
N ASP A 55 1.23 -10.53 -2.87
CA ASP A 55 1.03 -11.88 -3.37
C ASP A 55 2.00 -12.83 -2.64
N LYS A 56 1.45 -13.64 -1.73
CA LYS A 56 2.20 -14.58 -0.88
C LYS A 56 3.38 -13.93 -0.13
N SER A 57 4.60 -14.07 -0.65
CA SER A 57 5.84 -13.54 -0.07
C SER A 57 6.33 -12.27 -0.77
N VAL A 58 5.71 -11.90 -1.90
CA VAL A 58 6.10 -10.75 -2.72
C VAL A 58 5.16 -9.58 -2.46
N PHE A 59 5.73 -8.39 -2.36
CA PHE A 59 4.97 -7.15 -2.33
C PHE A 59 5.20 -6.39 -3.63
N HIS A 60 4.14 -6.27 -4.43
CA HIS A 60 4.17 -5.56 -5.69
C HIS A 60 3.83 -4.09 -5.44
N ILE A 61 4.82 -3.21 -5.62
CA ILE A 61 4.62 -1.77 -5.50
C ILE A 61 4.02 -1.25 -6.81
N LEU A 62 2.93 -0.49 -6.70
CA LEU A 62 2.26 0.16 -7.82
C LEU A 62 2.54 1.66 -7.83
N PHE A 63 2.57 2.25 -6.65
CA PHE A 63 2.72 3.69 -6.48
C PHE A 63 3.75 4.00 -5.42
N ILE A 64 4.50 5.08 -5.66
CA ILE A 64 5.37 5.72 -4.66
C ILE A 64 4.82 7.14 -4.47
N ASP A 65 4.05 7.36 -3.41
CA ASP A 65 3.37 8.63 -3.17
C ASP A 65 4.26 9.58 -2.34
N ARG A 66 5.21 10.24 -3.01
CA ARG A 66 6.12 11.17 -2.32
C ARG A 66 5.48 12.50 -1.96
N ALA A 67 4.37 12.85 -2.60
CA ALA A 67 3.71 14.14 -2.50
C ALA A 67 2.44 14.12 -1.63
N PHE A 68 2.05 12.95 -1.13
CA PHE A 68 0.82 12.75 -0.37
C PHE A 68 -0.45 13.08 -1.17
N THR A 69 -0.45 12.76 -2.46
CA THR A 69 -1.53 13.12 -3.39
C THR A 69 -2.32 11.92 -3.91
N LEU A 70 -1.90 10.69 -3.62
CA LEU A 70 -2.48 9.48 -4.21
C LEU A 70 -3.88 9.16 -3.65
N TYR A 71 -4.12 9.46 -2.38
CA TYR A 71 -5.38 9.27 -1.64
C TYR A 71 -5.47 10.33 -0.53
N ASP A 72 -6.51 10.27 0.31
CA ASP A 72 -6.64 11.16 1.47
C ASP A 72 -5.86 10.57 2.66
N HIS A 73 -4.81 11.29 3.11
CA HIS A 73 -3.86 10.86 4.16
C HIS A 73 -4.33 11.14 5.59
#